data_AF-A0A1G6N8H9-F1
#
_entry.id   AF-A0A1G6N8H9-F1
#
_cell.length_a   1.000
_cell.length_b   1.000
_cell.length_c   1.000
_cell.angle_alpha   90.00
_cell.angle_beta   90.00
_cell.angle_gamma   90.00
#
_symmetry.space_group_name_H-M   'P 1'
#
loop_
_entity.id
_entity.type
_entity.pdbx_description
1 polymer ?
#
loop_
_entity_poly.entity_id
_entity_poly.type
_entity_poly.pdbx_seq_one_letter_code
_entity_poly.pdbx_strand_id
1 'polypeptide(L)'
;MAKIFDAHFYIIDPKFPLIENQGYLPDAFTHEQYLERTKDIQLEGGAIVSGSFQGYDQTYLLHSLKQLGDNFVGVTQLPYEVSDADILKLHDGGVRALRFNVKRGGSEDIARLDAFARRVYNLAGWHQNCTSTQSRYPKLH
;
A
#
# COMPACT_ATOMS: atom_id res chain seq x y z
N MET A 1 21.82 8.97 17.82
CA MET A 1 21.53 8.93 16.37
C MET A 1 20.02 8.95 16.17
N ALA A 2 19.53 9.51 15.07
CA ALA A 2 18.10 9.62 14.81
C ALA A 2 17.57 8.29 14.25
N LYS A 3 16.50 7.78 14.85
CA LYS A 3 15.73 6.64 14.34
C LYS A 3 14.94 7.08 13.11
N ILE A 4 15.07 6.34 12.01
CA ILE A 4 14.43 6.68 10.72
C ILE A 4 13.38 5.62 10.38
N PHE A 5 12.22 6.08 9.92
CA PHE A 5 11.17 5.24 9.37
C PHE A 5 10.91 5.65 7.93
N ASP A 6 11.00 4.71 6.99
CA ASP A 6 10.65 4.98 5.60
C ASP A 6 9.13 4.93 5.43
N ALA A 7 8.51 6.11 5.40
CA ALA A 7 7.07 6.22 5.40
C ALA A 7 6.40 5.77 4.09
N HIS A 8 7.15 5.64 2.98
CA HIS A 8 6.56 5.30 1.69
C HIS A 8 7.62 4.87 0.66
N PHE A 9 7.65 3.57 0.35
CA PHE A 9 8.39 3.07 -0.81
C PHE A 9 7.63 1.96 -1.55
N TYR A 10 8.11 1.63 -2.75
CA TYR A 10 7.57 0.56 -3.58
C TYR A 10 8.60 -0.56 -3.68
N ILE A 11 8.14 -1.81 -3.73
CA ILE A 11 8.94 -2.95 -4.19
C ILE A 11 8.33 -3.45 -5.49
N ILE A 12 9.16 -3.58 -6.52
CA ILE A 12 8.80 -3.99 -7.87
C ILE A 12 9.66 -5.21 -8.20
N ASP A 13 9.18 -6.38 -7.80
CA ASP A 13 9.84 -7.66 -8.03
C ASP A 13 9.33 -8.27 -9.35
N PRO A 14 10.20 -8.49 -10.36
CA PRO A 14 9.81 -9.03 -11.67
C PRO A 14 9.14 -10.40 -11.64
N LYS A 15 9.18 -11.12 -10.51
CA LYS A 15 8.48 -12.40 -10.32
C LYS A 15 6.96 -12.24 -10.27
N PHE A 16 6.47 -11.03 -10.00
CA PHE A 16 5.05 -10.74 -9.85
C PHE A 16 4.53 -9.92 -11.02
N PRO A 17 3.30 -10.17 -11.49
CA PRO A 17 2.75 -9.48 -12.64
C PRO A 17 2.54 -7.99 -12.34
N LEU A 18 2.82 -7.16 -13.34
CA LEU A 18 2.53 -5.74 -13.32
C LEU A 18 1.47 -5.42 -14.38
N ILE A 19 0.61 -4.47 -14.05
CA ILE A 19 -0.42 -3.92 -14.93
C ILE A 19 0.09 -2.56 -15.41
N GLU A 20 0.22 -2.40 -16.72
CA GLU A 20 0.54 -1.11 -17.32
C GLU A 20 -0.55 -0.09 -16.98
N ASN A 21 -0.14 1.08 -16.44
CA ASN A 21 -1.08 2.14 -16.09
C ASN A 21 -0.73 3.41 -16.87
N GLN A 22 -1.58 3.78 -17.83
CA GLN A 22 -1.40 5.00 -18.65
C GLN A 22 -0.07 5.07 -19.42
N GLY A 23 0.41 3.95 -19.98
CA GLY A 23 1.68 3.92 -20.70
C GLY A 23 2.91 3.77 -19.81
N TYR A 24 2.72 3.61 -18.50
CA TYR A 24 3.80 3.52 -17.53
C TYR A 24 3.89 2.12 -16.89
N LEU A 25 5.09 1.56 -16.96
CA LEU A 25 5.52 0.38 -16.24
C LEU A 25 6.86 0.72 -15.56
N PRO A 26 6.97 0.57 -14.24
CA PRO A 26 8.20 0.95 -13.53
C PRO A 26 9.30 -0.09 -13.72
N ASP A 27 10.56 0.35 -13.61
CA ASP A 27 11.72 -0.54 -13.59
C ASP A 27 11.73 -1.41 -12.32
N ALA A 28 12.40 -2.55 -12.40
CA ALA A 28 12.55 -3.47 -11.26
C ALA A 28 13.25 -2.78 -10.07
N PHE A 29 12.69 -2.99 -8.89
CA PHE A 29 13.26 -2.52 -7.62
C PHE A 29 12.94 -3.53 -6.52
N THR A 30 13.85 -4.47 -6.28
CA THR A 30 13.66 -5.60 -5.37
C THR A 30 13.92 -5.22 -3.91
N HIS A 31 13.48 -6.06 -2.97
CA HIS A 31 13.78 -5.89 -1.55
C HIS A 31 15.30 -5.94 -1.26
N GLU A 32 16.07 -6.73 -2.02
CA GLU A 32 17.54 -6.77 -1.91
C GLU A 32 18.15 -5.41 -2.29
N GLN A 33 17.68 -4.79 -3.38
CA GLN A 33 18.12 -3.46 -3.80
C GLN A 33 17.72 -2.38 -2.79
N TYR A 34 16.55 -2.52 -2.17
CA TYR A 34 16.14 -1.64 -1.08
C TYR A 34 17.09 -1.73 0.11
N LEU A 35 17.35 -2.94 0.62
CA LEU A 35 18.25 -3.16 1.75
C LEU A 35 19.67 -2.64 1.48
N GLU A 36 20.21 -2.88 0.28
CA GLU A 36 21.52 -2.35 -0.11
C GLU A 36 21.53 -0.81 -0.13
N ARG A 37 20.46 -0.17 -0.63
CA ARG A 37 20.34 1.29 -0.66
C ARG A 37 20.19 1.91 0.73
N THR A 38 19.58 1.19 1.67
CA THR A 38 19.34 1.68 3.04
C THR A 38 20.36 1.19 4.05
N LYS A 39 21.41 0.45 3.64
CA LYS A 39 22.36 -0.19 4.56
C LYS A 39 23.08 0.77 5.53
N ASP A 40 23.31 2.01 5.09
CA ASP A 40 24.01 3.04 5.87
C ASP A 40 23.04 3.93 6.67
N ILE A 41 21.73 3.63 6.60
CA ILE A 41 20.66 4.35 7.29
C ILE A 41 20.22 3.50 8.49
N GLN A 42 20.09 4.12 9.67
CA GLN A 42 19.49 3.46 10.84
C GLN A 42 17.97 3.38 10.71
N LEU A 43 17.53 2.49 9.82
CA LEU A 43 16.13 2.23 9.57
C LEU A 43 15.56 1.35 10.68
N GLU A 44 14.53 1.83 11.36
CA GLU A 44 13.79 1.05 12.36
C GLU A 44 12.58 0.34 11.75
N GLY A 45 12.25 0.63 10.49
CA GLY A 45 11.11 0.06 9.77
C GLY A 45 10.69 0.88 8.56
N GLY A 46 9.65 0.43 7.87
CA GLY A 46 9.09 1.18 6.75
C GLY A 46 7.76 0.67 6.25
N ALA A 47 7.14 1.44 5.35
CA ALA A 47 5.85 1.12 4.76
C ALA A 47 5.98 0.85 3.25
N ILE A 48 5.72 -0.40 2.86
CA ILE A 48 5.61 -0.81 1.46
C ILE A 48 4.22 -0.43 0.98
N VAL A 49 4.14 0.45 -0.02
CA VAL A 49 2.87 0.93 -0.55
C VAL A 49 2.58 0.29 -1.90
N SER A 50 1.37 -0.23 -2.10
CA SER A 50 0.93 -0.74 -3.40
C SER A 50 0.75 0.38 -4.42
N GLY A 51 1.50 0.26 -5.51
CA GLY A 51 1.37 1.08 -6.70
C GLY A 51 0.16 0.67 -7.53
N SER A 52 -0.34 1.60 -8.36
CA SER A 52 -1.42 1.30 -9.29
C SER A 52 -1.08 0.17 -10.27
N PHE A 53 0.22 0.01 -10.58
CA PHE A 53 0.73 -1.04 -11.46
C PHE A 53 0.73 -2.44 -10.83
N GLN A 54 0.44 -2.57 -9.52
CA GLN A 54 0.25 -3.87 -8.86
C GLN A 54 -1.22 -4.30 -8.81
N GLY A 55 -2.15 -3.43 -9.22
CA GLY A 55 -3.58 -3.74 -9.20
C GLY A 55 -4.05 -4.19 -7.81
N TYR A 56 -4.70 -5.35 -7.74
CA TYR A 56 -5.13 -5.96 -6.48
C TYR A 56 -4.28 -7.18 -6.09
N ASP A 57 -3.12 -7.40 -6.74
CA ASP A 57 -2.23 -8.49 -6.35
C ASP A 57 -1.63 -8.22 -4.96
N GLN A 58 -1.86 -9.14 -4.03
CA GLN A 58 -1.35 -9.08 -2.67
C GLN A 58 -0.11 -9.97 -2.46
N THR A 59 0.17 -10.84 -3.41
CA THR A 59 1.21 -11.88 -3.27
C THR A 59 2.61 -11.28 -3.19
N TYR A 60 2.89 -10.25 -4.01
CA TYR A 60 4.16 -9.53 -3.97
C TYR A 60 4.37 -8.78 -2.65
N LEU A 61 3.29 -8.22 -2.09
CA LEU A 61 3.34 -7.41 -0.87
C LEU A 61 3.66 -8.31 0.33
N LEU A 62 2.91 -9.41 0.46
CA LEU A 62 3.15 -10.42 1.50
C LEU A 62 4.55 -11.04 1.38
N HIS A 63 5.01 -11.31 0.15
CA HIS A 63 6.36 -11.79 -0.08
C HIS A 63 7.40 -10.76 0.41
N SER A 64 7.23 -9.49 0.05
CA SER A 64 8.20 -8.44 0.38
C SER A 64 8.24 -8.15 1.89
N LEU A 65 7.10 -8.14 2.58
CA LEU A 65 7.02 -8.01 4.03
C LEU A 65 7.76 -9.16 4.73
N LYS A 66 7.58 -10.39 4.25
CA LYS A 66 8.30 -11.55 4.78
C LYS A 66 9.83 -11.43 4.62
N GLN A 67 10.31 -10.84 3.53
CA GLN A 67 11.76 -10.68 3.30
C GLN A 67 12.36 -9.53 4.11
N LEU A 68 11.62 -8.43 4.32
CA LEU A 68 12.11 -7.25 5.04
C LEU A 68 11.97 -7.38 6.57
N GLY A 69 11.03 -8.20 7.05
CA GLY A 69 10.85 -8.53 8.46
C GLY A 69 9.80 -7.68 9.18
N ASP A 70 9.62 -7.97 10.47
CA ASP A 70 8.45 -7.55 11.27
C ASP A 70 8.32 -6.04 11.50
N ASN A 71 9.39 -5.29 11.24
CA ASN A 71 9.41 -3.84 11.36
C ASN A 71 8.81 -3.12 10.14
N PHE A 72 8.43 -3.87 9.11
CA PHE A 72 7.83 -3.32 7.90
C PHE A 72 6.34 -3.62 7.85
N VAL A 73 5.59 -2.66 7.31
CA VAL A 73 4.13 -2.76 7.18
C VAL A 73 3.68 -2.56 5.74
N GLY A 74 2.61 -3.24 5.37
CA GLY A 74 2.00 -3.10 4.05
C GLY A 74 0.88 -2.07 4.02
N VAL A 75 0.83 -1.29 2.95
CA VAL A 75 -0.30 -0.43 2.59
C VAL A 75 -0.84 -0.88 1.23
N THR A 76 -2.05 -1.41 1.20
CA THR A 76 -2.59 -2.08 0.00
C THR A 76 -3.86 -1.46 -0.53
N GLN A 77 -4.22 -1.76 -1.77
CA GLN A 77 -5.57 -1.51 -2.31
C GLN A 77 -6.28 -2.85 -2.53
N LEU A 78 -7.58 -2.89 -2.24
CA LEU A 78 -8.42 -4.08 -2.34
C LEU A 78 -9.71 -3.74 -3.10
N PRO A 79 -10.33 -4.72 -3.79
CA PRO A 79 -11.68 -4.56 -4.30
C PRO A 79 -12.67 -4.43 -3.14
N TYR A 80 -13.79 -3.75 -3.37
CA TYR A 80 -14.82 -3.51 -2.36
C TYR A 80 -15.41 -4.82 -1.80
N GLU A 81 -15.49 -5.83 -2.67
CA GLU A 81 -16.05 -7.16 -2.41
C GLU A 81 -15.08 -8.12 -1.72
N VAL A 82 -13.85 -7.69 -1.38
CA VAL A 82 -12.88 -8.53 -0.65
C VAL A 82 -13.51 -9.10 0.62
N SER A 83 -13.22 -10.36 0.94
CA SER A 83 -13.80 -11.02 2.11
C SER A 83 -13.15 -10.56 3.42
N ASP A 84 -13.86 -10.67 4.54
CA ASP A 84 -13.30 -10.40 5.88
C ASP A 84 -12.13 -11.34 6.18
N ALA A 85 -12.24 -12.61 5.77
CA ALA A 85 -11.18 -13.60 5.94
C ALA A 85 -9.90 -13.20 5.21
N ASP A 86 -10.00 -12.63 4.01
CA ASP A 86 -8.81 -12.19 3.27
C ASP A 86 -8.20 -10.92 3.86
N ILE A 87 -9.02 -10.00 4.39
CA ILE A 87 -8.50 -8.84 5.14
C ILE A 87 -7.72 -9.30 6.37
N LEU A 88 -8.23 -10.28 7.12
CA LEU A 88 -7.55 -10.82 8.29
C LEU A 88 -6.25 -11.55 7.92
N LYS A 89 -6.23 -12.34 6.84
CA LYS A 89 -4.99 -12.95 6.34
C LYS A 89 -3.94 -11.90 5.98
N LEU A 90 -4.35 -10.78 5.38
CA LEU A 90 -3.44 -9.68 5.08
C LEU A 90 -2.95 -8.99 6.35
N HIS A 91 -3.80 -8.87 7.37
CA HIS A 91 -3.41 -8.35 8.68
C HIS A 91 -2.34 -9.25 9.31
N ASP A 92 -2.54 -10.56 9.32
CA ASP A 92 -1.56 -11.51 9.83
C ASP A 92 -0.24 -11.47 9.04
N GLY A 93 -0.33 -11.11 7.75
CA GLY A 93 0.81 -10.89 6.87
C GLY A 93 1.52 -9.53 6.99
N GLY A 94 1.13 -8.68 7.94
CA GLY A 94 1.80 -7.39 8.20
C GLY A 94 1.19 -6.17 7.48
N VAL A 95 0.05 -6.33 6.80
CA VAL A 95 -0.68 -5.19 6.20
C VAL A 95 -1.42 -4.42 7.29
N ARG A 96 -1.35 -3.08 7.24
CA ARG A 96 -1.90 -2.19 8.28
C ARG A 96 -2.72 -1.02 7.75
N ALA A 97 -2.78 -0.84 6.43
CA ALA A 97 -3.50 0.29 5.85
C ALA A 97 -4.06 -0.01 4.45
N LEU A 98 -5.15 0.70 4.12
CA LEU A 98 -5.70 0.76 2.77
C LEU A 98 -5.18 1.99 2.03
N ARG A 99 -4.96 1.86 0.73
CA ARG A 99 -4.72 2.95 -0.21
C ARG A 99 -5.89 3.06 -1.18
N PHE A 100 -6.42 4.27 -1.31
CA PHE A 100 -7.45 4.58 -2.30
C PHE A 100 -6.91 5.47 -3.40
N ASN A 101 -7.20 5.10 -4.65
CA ASN A 101 -6.86 5.92 -5.81
C ASN A 101 -8.11 6.67 -6.29
N VAL A 102 -8.30 7.89 -5.77
CA VAL A 102 -9.55 8.68 -5.93
C VAL A 102 -9.61 9.44 -7.27
N LYS A 103 -8.85 9.02 -8.29
CA LYS A 103 -8.61 9.86 -9.48
C LYS A 103 -9.86 10.10 -10.36
N ARG A 104 -10.99 9.44 -10.13
CA ARG A 104 -12.27 9.61 -10.88
C ARG A 104 -13.52 9.22 -10.08
N GLY A 105 -13.63 9.64 -8.81
CA GLY A 105 -14.78 9.26 -7.97
C GLY A 105 -15.89 10.32 -7.92
N GLY A 106 -17.14 9.92 -8.18
CA GLY A 106 -18.33 10.72 -7.85
C GLY A 106 -18.67 10.68 -6.35
N SER A 107 -19.77 11.30 -5.93
CA SER A 107 -20.23 11.25 -4.52
C SER A 107 -20.56 9.83 -4.04
N GLU A 108 -21.07 8.99 -4.94
CA GLU A 108 -21.37 7.57 -4.66
C GLU A 108 -20.11 6.75 -4.38
N ASP A 109 -19.00 7.06 -5.10
CA ASP A 109 -17.72 6.41 -4.87
C ASP A 109 -17.13 6.81 -3.51
N ILE A 110 -17.28 8.07 -3.09
CA ILE A 110 -16.80 8.53 -1.78
C ILE A 110 -17.54 7.83 -0.64
N ALA A 111 -18.87 7.69 -0.72
CA ALA A 111 -19.66 6.99 0.28
C ALA A 111 -19.28 5.50 0.38
N ARG A 112 -19.02 4.85 -0.76
CA ARG A 112 -18.51 3.47 -0.80
C ARG A 112 -17.12 3.33 -0.19
N LEU A 113 -16.23 4.28 -0.45
CA LEU A 113 -14.88 4.31 0.15
C LEU A 113 -14.93 4.48 1.68
N ASP A 114 -15.80 5.37 2.19
CA ASP A 114 -16.01 5.56 3.63
C ASP A 114 -16.56 4.28 4.27
N ALA A 115 -17.61 3.69 3.70
CA ALA A 115 -18.19 2.44 4.19
C ALA A 115 -17.15 1.29 4.22
N PHE A 116 -16.35 1.16 3.15
CA PHE A 116 -15.33 0.14 3.07
C PHE A 116 -14.24 0.34 4.12
N ALA A 117 -13.76 1.57 4.28
CA ALA A 117 -12.72 1.85 5.26
C ALA A 117 -13.20 1.67 6.70
N ARG A 118 -14.45 2.03 7.01
CA ARG A 118 -15.05 1.72 8.32
C ARG A 118 -15.11 0.21 8.56
N ARG A 119 -15.50 -0.58 7.55
CA ARG A 119 -15.48 -2.05 7.64
C ARG A 119 -14.08 -2.57 7.98
N VAL A 120 -13.06 -2.13 7.24
CA VAL A 120 -11.68 -2.60 7.46
C VAL A 120 -11.10 -2.10 8.78
N TYR A 121 -11.41 -0.87 9.19
CA TYR A 121 -11.03 -0.35 10.50
C TYR A 121 -11.67 -1.17 11.64
N ASN A 122 -12.97 -1.45 11.56
CA ASN A 122 -13.67 -2.23 12.57
C ASN A 122 -13.17 -3.67 12.66
N LEU A 123 -12.74 -4.26 11.53
CA LEU A 123 -12.29 -5.65 11.47
C LEU A 123 -10.83 -5.83 11.89
N ALA A 124 -9.93 -4.97 11.42
CA ALA A 124 -8.48 -5.15 11.50
C ALA A 124 -7.71 -3.94 12.04
N GLY A 125 -8.40 -2.84 12.36
CA GLY A 125 -7.82 -1.61 12.90
C GLY A 125 -7.01 -0.79 11.89
N TRP A 126 -7.19 -1.00 10.59
CA TRP A 126 -6.36 -0.35 9.57
C TRP A 126 -6.72 1.11 9.33
N HIS A 127 -5.70 1.93 9.08
CA HIS A 127 -5.84 3.33 8.68
C HIS A 127 -5.86 3.51 7.16
N GLN A 128 -6.32 4.67 6.67
CA GLN A 128 -6.37 4.99 5.23
C GLN A 128 -5.17 5.85 4.82
N ASN A 129 -4.50 5.51 3.72
CA ASN A 129 -3.55 6.36 3.01
C ASN A 129 -4.19 6.87 1.70
N CYS A 130 -4.30 8.19 1.54
CA CYS A 130 -4.90 8.81 0.36
C CYS A 130 -3.82 9.42 -0.52
N THR A 131 -3.63 8.89 -1.73
CA THR A 131 -2.79 9.56 -2.74
C THR A 131 -3.68 10.29 -3.75
N SER A 132 -3.70 11.63 -3.68
CA SER A 132 -4.33 12.49 -4.68
C SER A 132 -3.27 13.19 -5.53
N THR A 133 -3.44 13.26 -6.85
CA THR A 133 -2.64 14.19 -7.67
C THR A 133 -3.11 15.62 -7.41
N GLN A 134 -2.20 16.56 -7.16
CA GLN A 134 -2.43 17.91 -6.60
C GLN A 134 -3.13 18.90 -7.57
N SER A 135 -4.27 18.53 -8.13
CA SER A 135 -5.04 19.41 -9.05
C SER A 135 -6.42 19.82 -8.52
N ARG A 136 -7.00 19.17 -7.50
CA ARG A 136 -8.35 19.55 -7.01
C ARG A 136 -8.53 19.26 -5.53
N TYR A 137 -8.30 20.26 -4.70
CA TYR A 137 -8.97 20.38 -3.41
C TYR A 137 -9.87 21.61 -3.46
N PRO A 138 -11.21 21.48 -3.38
CA PRO A 138 -11.99 22.55 -2.80
C PRO A 138 -11.66 22.57 -1.30
N LYS A 139 -11.29 23.75 -0.81
CA LYS A 139 -11.07 24.00 0.62
C LYS A 139 -12.32 23.57 1.39
N LEU A 140 -12.18 22.62 2.31
CA LEU A 140 -13.21 22.30 3.30
C LEU A 140 -12.92 23.16 4.53
N HIS A 141 -13.90 23.99 4.89
CA HIS A 141 -14.00 24.71 6.16
C HIS A 141 -14.60 23.82 7.23
#